data_AF-A0A2X2BY34-F1
#
_entry.id   AF-A0A2X2BY34-F1
#
_cell.length_a   1.000
_cell.length_b   1.000
_cell.length_c   1.000
_cell.angle_alpha   90.00
_cell.angle_beta   90.00
_cell.angle_gamma   90.00
#
_symmetry.space_group_name_H-M   'P 1'
#
loop_
_entity.id
_entity.type
_entity.pdbx_description
1 polymer ?
#
loop_
_entity_poly.entity_id
_entity_poly.type
_entity_poly.pdbx_seq_one_letter_code
_entity_poly.pdbx_strand_id
1 'polypeptide(L)'
;MYRASLSPQEHGLNRVGGWVQIQLEDQAIQAILDGLQTAVATLTVDLVGKERSGDERQVRMCWNQKLAAFECRIEGKPAGLIPYDELAGALDQPLSNEAMPCIICLPGLIDIWRRGCVDTKKGLVYVYTNIPDLSFAGNAKGFIQDGVSKTADAFEFRLACGEPANGPLVVPESQRCQFRFFSLGFEVNKGSGFSPEEGISAMTSLLEQFEKTFTGKAVV
;
A
#
# COMPACT_ATOMS: atom_id res chain seq x y z
N MET A 1 -11.70 -7.04 -0.03
CA MET A 1 -10.48 -7.71 -0.54
C MET A 1 -9.30 -7.25 0.32
N TYR A 2 -8.36 -8.13 0.67
CA TYR A 2 -7.13 -7.80 1.40
C TYR A 2 -5.93 -7.79 0.45
N ARG A 3 -5.15 -6.71 0.47
CA ARG A 3 -3.88 -6.59 -0.28
C ARG A 3 -2.77 -6.09 0.63
N ALA A 4 -1.64 -6.80 0.67
CA ALA A 4 -0.52 -6.45 1.54
C ALA A 4 0.82 -6.74 0.87
N SER A 5 1.82 -5.92 1.18
CA SER A 5 3.22 -6.19 0.84
C SER A 5 3.92 -6.82 2.05
N LEU A 6 4.60 -7.93 1.80
CA LEU A 6 5.42 -8.65 2.78
C LEU A 6 6.85 -8.73 2.24
N SER A 7 7.84 -8.68 3.12
CA SER A 7 9.24 -8.91 2.72
C SER A 7 9.82 -10.06 3.53
N PRO A 8 10.52 -11.03 2.89
CA PRO A 8 11.30 -11.99 3.63
C PRO A 8 12.42 -11.26 4.37
N GLN A 9 12.61 -11.60 5.64
CA GLN A 9 13.76 -11.18 6.43
C GLN A 9 14.95 -12.05 6.04
N GLU A 10 16.04 -11.42 5.60
CA GLU A 10 17.33 -12.11 5.43
C GLU A 10 18.17 -11.90 6.69
N HIS A 11 18.24 -12.93 7.54
CA HIS A 11 19.12 -12.90 8.70
C HIS A 11 20.58 -12.71 8.25
N GLY A 12 21.25 -11.69 8.79
CA GLY A 12 22.69 -11.46 8.64
C GLY A 12 23.09 -10.34 7.68
N LEU A 13 22.19 -9.81 6.84
CA LEU A 13 22.54 -8.79 5.85
C LEU A 13 21.93 -7.40 6.11
N ASN A 14 21.03 -7.23 7.08
CA ASN A 14 20.18 -6.02 7.20
C ASN A 14 19.58 -5.61 5.84
N ARG A 15 19.32 -6.58 4.97
CA ARG A 15 18.72 -6.37 3.66
C ARG A 15 17.31 -6.93 3.70
N VAL A 16 16.37 -6.05 3.41
CA VAL A 16 14.99 -6.39 3.13
C VAL A 16 15.00 -7.06 1.77
N GLY A 17 14.49 -8.29 1.66
CA GLY A 17 14.33 -8.96 0.37
C GLY A 17 13.35 -8.21 -0.54
N GLY A 18 13.13 -8.72 -1.75
CA GLY A 18 12.09 -8.17 -2.62
C GLY A 18 10.72 -8.18 -1.92
N TRP A 19 9.97 -7.10 -2.02
CA TRP A 19 8.60 -7.04 -1.53
C TRP A 19 7.70 -7.93 -2.39
N VAL A 20 6.98 -8.84 -1.73
CA VAL A 20 6.00 -9.75 -2.31
C VAL A 20 4.61 -9.26 -1.93
N GLN A 21 3.82 -8.91 -2.94
CA GLN A 21 2.42 -8.57 -2.75
C GLN A 21 1.57 -9.83 -2.66
N ILE A 22 0.67 -9.87 -1.68
CA ILE A 22 -0.34 -10.90 -1.53
C ILE A 22 -1.73 -10.29 -1.68
N GLN A 23 -2.64 -11.06 -2.24
CA GLN A 23 -4.05 -10.69 -2.40
C GLN A 23 -4.93 -11.83 -1.92
N LEU A 24 -5.92 -11.50 -1.10
CA LEU A 24 -6.97 -12.41 -0.65
C LEU A 24 -8.34 -11.79 -0.96
N GLU A 25 -9.19 -12.56 -1.63
CA GLU A 25 -10.58 -12.18 -1.87
C GLU A 25 -11.40 -12.30 -0.59
N ASP A 26 -12.49 -11.53 -0.46
CA ASP A 26 -13.31 -11.52 0.76
C ASP A 26 -13.88 -12.91 1.10
N GLN A 27 -14.21 -13.70 0.08
CA GLN A 27 -14.64 -15.09 0.26
C GLN A 27 -13.56 -15.95 0.90
N ALA A 28 -12.28 -15.75 0.53
CA ALA A 28 -11.17 -16.48 1.12
C ALA A 28 -10.89 -16.00 2.55
N ILE A 29 -10.99 -14.69 2.80
CA ILE A 29 -10.87 -14.13 4.16
C ILE A 29 -11.97 -14.70 5.05
N GLN A 30 -13.22 -14.71 4.59
CA GLN A 30 -14.35 -15.26 5.35
C GLN A 30 -14.11 -16.74 5.69
N ALA A 31 -13.69 -17.56 4.70
CA ALA A 31 -13.39 -18.97 4.94
C ALA A 31 -12.25 -19.16 5.96
N ILE A 32 -11.23 -18.30 5.95
CA ILE A 32 -10.15 -18.31 6.94
C ILE A 32 -10.71 -17.99 8.33
N LEU A 33 -11.52 -16.93 8.46
CA LEU A 33 -12.08 -16.51 9.74
C LEU A 33 -13.03 -17.56 10.32
N ASP A 34 -13.88 -18.18 9.49
CA ASP A 34 -14.77 -19.28 9.89
C ASP A 34 -13.95 -20.52 10.31
N GLY A 35 -12.87 -20.80 9.59
CA GLY A 35 -11.91 -21.84 9.94
C GLY A 35 -11.27 -21.61 11.31
N LEU A 36 -10.90 -20.36 11.64
CA LEU A 36 -10.34 -20.02 12.95
C LEU A 36 -11.34 -20.17 14.10
N GLN A 37 -12.64 -20.00 13.86
CA GLN A 37 -13.67 -20.21 14.88
C GLN A 37 -13.90 -21.70 15.19
N THR A 38 -13.57 -22.58 14.26
CA THR A 38 -13.86 -24.02 14.34
C THR A 38 -12.61 -24.88 14.58
N ALA A 39 -11.41 -24.36 14.27
CA ALA A 39 -10.16 -25.09 14.37
C ALA A 39 -9.70 -25.27 15.82
N VAL A 40 -9.43 -26.53 16.21
CA VAL A 40 -9.04 -26.91 17.57
C VAL A 40 -7.54 -26.75 17.85
N ALA A 41 -6.68 -26.59 16.83
CA ALA A 41 -5.22 -26.53 17.08
C ALA A 41 -4.38 -25.72 16.08
N THR A 42 -4.62 -25.83 14.76
CA THR A 42 -3.71 -25.22 13.76
C THR A 42 -4.43 -24.98 12.43
N LEU A 43 -4.25 -23.78 11.85
CA LEU A 43 -4.70 -23.43 10.51
C LEU A 43 -3.49 -22.96 9.69
N THR A 44 -3.31 -23.53 8.50
CA THR A 44 -2.27 -23.14 7.57
C THR A 44 -2.91 -22.76 6.23
N VAL A 45 -2.49 -21.64 5.67
CA VAL A 45 -2.92 -21.16 4.36
C VAL A 45 -1.69 -21.01 3.48
N ASP A 46 -1.70 -21.70 2.34
CA ASP A 46 -0.68 -21.58 1.30
C ASP A 46 -1.26 -20.76 0.15
N LEU A 47 -0.53 -19.74 -0.30
CA LEU A 47 -0.92 -18.84 -1.37
C LEU A 47 0.28 -18.38 -2.18
N VAL A 48 0.02 -17.80 -3.36
CA VAL A 48 1.06 -17.26 -4.23
C VAL A 48 1.03 -15.74 -4.16
N GLY A 49 2.16 -15.15 -3.79
CA GLY A 49 2.39 -13.71 -3.88
C GLY A 49 3.18 -13.35 -5.14
N LYS A 50 3.20 -12.07 -5.49
CA LYS A 50 3.89 -11.55 -6.67
C LYS A 50 4.87 -10.45 -6.29
N GLU A 51 6.10 -10.56 -6.77
CA GLU A 51 7.07 -9.47 -6.74
C GLU A 51 6.76 -8.44 -7.84
N ARG A 52 7.32 -7.24 -7.70
CA ARG A 52 7.21 -6.19 -8.73
C ARG A 52 7.80 -6.62 -10.08
N SER A 53 8.80 -7.50 -10.10
CA SER A 53 9.35 -8.09 -11.33
C SER A 53 8.32 -8.93 -12.10
N GLY A 54 7.22 -9.32 -11.45
CA GLY A 54 6.26 -10.29 -11.95
C GLY A 54 6.54 -11.72 -11.48
N ASP A 55 7.66 -11.95 -10.76
CA ASP A 55 8.01 -13.27 -10.24
C ASP A 55 7.02 -13.70 -9.16
N GLU A 56 6.54 -14.94 -9.28
CA GLU A 56 5.66 -15.55 -8.30
C GLU A 56 6.47 -16.19 -7.16
N ARG A 57 6.01 -16.01 -5.93
CA ARG A 57 6.64 -16.54 -4.71
C ARG A 57 5.61 -17.26 -3.85
N GLN A 58 6.00 -18.41 -3.30
CA GLN A 58 5.18 -19.16 -2.36
C GLN A 58 5.15 -18.46 -1.01
N VAL A 59 3.94 -18.23 -0.51
CA VAL A 59 3.66 -17.61 0.78
C VAL A 59 2.88 -18.60 1.63
N ARG A 60 3.41 -18.89 2.82
CA ARG A 60 2.76 -19.72 3.82
C ARG A 60 2.39 -18.88 5.03
N MET A 61 1.13 -18.95 5.44
CA MET A 61 0.60 -18.32 6.64
C MET A 61 0.20 -19.41 7.63
N CYS A 62 0.83 -19.42 8.81
CA CYS A 62 0.52 -20.38 9.88
C CYS A 62 -0.11 -19.65 11.07
N TRP A 63 -1.29 -20.07 11.51
CA TRP A 63 -1.97 -19.46 12.65
C TRP A 63 -1.24 -19.74 13.96
N ASN A 64 -0.94 -18.68 14.72
CA ASN A 64 -0.43 -18.75 16.08
C ASN A 64 -1.47 -18.17 17.04
N GLN A 65 -2.15 -19.05 17.77
CA GLN A 65 -3.21 -18.67 18.72
C GLN A 65 -2.70 -17.76 19.85
N LYS A 66 -1.45 -17.92 20.31
CA LYS A 66 -0.89 -17.10 21.39
C LYS A 66 -0.69 -15.65 20.96
N LEU A 67 -0.36 -15.44 19.69
CA LEU A 67 -0.17 -14.12 19.09
C LEU A 67 -1.45 -13.56 18.48
N ALA A 68 -2.51 -14.37 18.37
CA ALA A 68 -3.71 -14.08 17.60
C ALA A 68 -3.40 -13.56 16.18
N ALA A 69 -2.42 -14.19 15.52
CA ALA A 69 -1.89 -13.75 14.24
C ALA A 69 -1.39 -14.92 13.39
N PHE A 70 -1.35 -14.73 12.07
CA PHE A 70 -0.64 -15.61 11.15
C PHE A 70 0.84 -15.23 11.07
N GLU A 71 1.70 -16.20 11.33
CA GLU A 71 3.12 -16.14 11.03
C GLU A 71 3.31 -16.38 9.53
N CYS A 72 3.81 -15.36 8.83
CA CYS A 72 3.99 -15.40 7.39
C CYS A 72 5.42 -15.80 7.04
N ARG A 73 5.55 -16.66 6.02
CA ARG A 73 6.85 -17.03 5.44
C ARG A 73 6.79 -16.96 3.93
N ILE A 74 7.82 -16.41 3.31
CA ILE A 74 8.01 -16.39 1.86
C ILE A 74 9.17 -17.31 1.55
N GLU A 75 8.94 -18.35 0.75
CA GLU A 75 9.97 -19.35 0.41
C GLU A 75 10.70 -19.89 1.67
N GLY A 76 9.93 -20.13 2.74
CA GLY A 76 10.45 -20.60 4.03
C GLY A 76 11.16 -19.54 4.89
N LYS A 77 11.41 -18.32 4.40
CA LYS A 77 11.98 -17.21 5.18
C LYS A 77 10.89 -16.45 5.95
N PRO A 78 11.10 -16.03 7.21
CA PRO A 78 10.14 -15.23 7.97
C PRO A 78 9.79 -13.93 7.23
N ALA A 79 8.51 -13.56 7.19
CA ALA A 79 8.01 -12.39 6.44
C ALA A 79 7.04 -11.51 7.26
N GLY A 80 7.11 -11.61 8.59
CA GLY A 80 6.28 -10.84 9.52
C GLY A 80 4.99 -11.55 9.94
N LEU A 81 4.09 -10.79 10.57
CA LEU A 81 2.82 -11.28 11.12
C LEU A 81 1.63 -10.61 10.43
N ILE A 82 0.54 -11.33 10.26
CA ILE A 82 -0.78 -10.77 9.90
C ILE A 82 -1.74 -11.02 11.08
N PRO A 83 -2.06 -9.98 11.87
CA PRO A 83 -3.00 -10.10 12.98
C PRO A 83 -4.41 -10.49 12.52
N TYR A 84 -5.16 -11.16 13.40
CA TYR A 84 -6.58 -11.45 13.16
C TYR A 84 -7.40 -10.18 12.91
N ASP A 85 -7.16 -9.12 13.68
CA ASP A 85 -7.90 -7.86 13.54
C ASP A 85 -7.68 -7.19 12.17
N GLU A 86 -6.50 -7.40 11.59
CA GLU A 86 -6.15 -6.90 10.27
C GLU A 86 -6.94 -7.64 9.19
N LEU A 87 -6.96 -8.98 9.22
CA LEU A 87 -7.75 -9.78 8.27
C LEU A 87 -9.24 -9.48 8.38
N ALA A 88 -9.78 -9.44 9.60
CA ALA A 88 -11.18 -9.12 9.84
C ALA A 88 -11.53 -7.70 9.37
N GLY A 89 -10.65 -6.72 9.61
CA GLY A 89 -10.86 -5.33 9.20
C GLY A 89 -10.73 -5.07 7.70
N ALA A 90 -10.23 -6.04 6.93
CA ALA A 90 -10.11 -5.95 5.48
C ALA A 90 -11.36 -6.42 4.72
N LEU A 91 -12.25 -7.16 5.39
CA LEU A 91 -13.53 -7.58 4.79
C LEU A 91 -14.36 -6.36 4.38
N ASP A 92 -15.02 -6.49 3.23
CA ASP A 92 -15.97 -5.52 2.66
C ASP A 92 -15.41 -4.10 2.44
N GLN A 93 -14.09 -3.92 2.56
CA GLN A 93 -13.45 -2.65 2.24
C GLN A 93 -13.63 -2.34 0.74
N PRO A 94 -14.11 -1.15 0.37
CA PRO A 94 -14.43 -0.78 -1.02
C PRO A 94 -13.16 -0.41 -1.80
N LEU A 95 -12.21 -1.34 -1.88
CA LEU A 95 -10.94 -1.13 -2.55
C LEU A 95 -11.13 -1.06 -4.07
N SER A 96 -10.56 -0.02 -4.68
CA SER A 96 -10.44 0.06 -6.13
C SER A 96 -9.35 -0.89 -6.63
N ASN A 97 -9.43 -1.28 -7.91
CA ASN A 97 -8.39 -2.12 -8.52
C ASN A 97 -7.00 -1.47 -8.50
N GLU A 98 -6.94 -0.15 -8.41
CA GLU A 98 -5.72 0.66 -8.41
C GLU A 98 -5.22 0.97 -7.00
N ALA A 99 -5.91 0.47 -5.96
CA ALA A 99 -5.49 0.65 -4.59
C ALA A 99 -4.16 -0.08 -4.33
N MET A 100 -3.18 0.66 -3.84
CA MET A 100 -1.83 0.17 -3.59
C MET A 100 -1.68 -0.23 -2.12
N PRO A 101 -1.03 -1.37 -1.82
CA PRO A 101 -0.70 -1.73 -0.45
C PRO A 101 0.18 -0.67 0.22
N CYS A 102 -0.12 -0.36 1.48
CA CYS A 102 0.68 0.54 2.29
C CYS A 102 0.73 0.05 3.75
N ILE A 103 1.72 0.55 4.48
CA ILE A 103 1.78 0.45 5.94
C ILE A 103 1.33 1.79 6.52
N ILE A 104 0.47 1.76 7.53
CA ILE A 104 0.01 2.93 8.27
C ILE A 104 0.54 2.85 9.70
N CYS A 105 1.18 3.93 10.15
CA CYS A 105 1.50 4.19 11.54
C CYS A 105 0.42 5.09 12.13
N LEU A 106 -0.34 4.54 13.08
CA LEU A 106 -1.45 5.18 13.78
C LEU A 106 -0.93 5.67 15.14
N PRO A 107 -0.88 6.99 15.36
CA PRO A 107 -0.24 7.57 16.54
C PRO A 107 -1.08 7.29 17.79
N GLY A 108 -0.41 6.95 18.88
CA GLY A 108 -1.04 6.70 20.18
C GLY A 108 -0.05 6.88 21.33
N LEU A 109 -0.41 6.39 22.52
CA LEU A 109 0.58 6.24 23.62
C LEU A 109 1.70 5.27 23.22
N ILE A 110 1.35 4.27 22.41
CA ILE A 110 2.25 3.39 21.68
C ILE A 110 1.76 3.42 20.24
N ASP A 111 2.66 3.72 19.30
CA ASP A 111 2.33 3.75 17.88
C ASP A 111 1.91 2.35 17.40
N ILE A 112 0.76 2.29 16.72
CA ILE A 112 0.23 1.05 16.18
C ILE A 112 0.49 1.01 14.69
N TRP A 113 1.19 -0.03 14.24
CA TRP A 113 1.47 -0.26 12.84
C TRP A 113 0.43 -1.24 12.27
N ARG A 114 -0.21 -0.87 11.17
CA ARG A 114 -1.20 -1.67 10.45
C ARG A 114 -0.94 -1.65 8.97
N ARG A 115 -1.37 -2.70 8.27
CA ARG A 115 -1.45 -2.66 6.81
C ARG A 115 -2.75 -2.01 6.36
N GLY A 116 -2.76 -1.60 5.12
CA GLY A 116 -3.93 -1.04 4.46
C GLY A 116 -3.68 -0.85 2.98
N CYS A 117 -4.59 -0.12 2.36
CA CYS A 117 -4.46 0.29 0.98
C CYS A 117 -4.72 1.79 0.81
N VAL A 118 -3.99 2.40 -0.11
CA VAL A 118 -4.23 3.77 -0.56
C VAL A 118 -4.76 3.76 -1.99
N ASP A 119 -5.93 4.35 -2.18
CA ASP A 119 -6.41 4.75 -3.50
C ASP A 119 -5.72 6.06 -3.88
N THR A 120 -4.69 5.96 -4.72
CA THR A 120 -3.84 7.09 -5.11
C THR A 120 -4.57 8.13 -5.96
N LYS A 121 -5.66 7.75 -6.64
CA LYS A 121 -6.47 8.70 -7.44
C LYS A 121 -7.40 9.52 -6.56
N LYS A 122 -8.05 8.88 -5.59
CA LYS A 122 -9.00 9.53 -4.68
C LYS A 122 -8.32 10.15 -3.46
N GLY A 123 -7.11 9.69 -3.13
CA GLY A 123 -6.39 10.06 -1.92
C GLY A 123 -7.06 9.49 -0.66
N LEU A 124 -7.69 8.32 -0.77
CA LEU A 124 -8.36 7.63 0.33
C LEU A 124 -7.49 6.50 0.82
N VAL A 125 -7.42 6.31 2.13
CA VAL A 125 -6.64 5.26 2.77
C VAL A 125 -7.56 4.40 3.62
N TYR A 126 -7.53 3.10 3.35
CA TYR A 126 -8.29 2.06 4.02
C TYR A 126 -7.33 1.31 4.94
N VAL A 127 -7.46 1.53 6.24
CA VAL A 127 -6.67 0.83 7.26
C VAL A 127 -7.35 -0.49 7.58
N TYR A 128 -6.62 -1.59 7.48
CA TYR A 128 -7.16 -2.90 7.87
C TYR A 128 -7.10 -3.03 9.39
N THR A 129 -8.21 -2.75 10.05
CA THR A 129 -8.37 -3.01 11.47
C THR A 129 -9.85 -3.14 11.82
N ASN A 130 -10.16 -4.13 12.65
CA ASN A 130 -11.47 -4.27 13.28
C ASN A 130 -11.54 -3.57 14.65
N ILE A 131 -10.49 -2.81 15.02
CA ILE A 131 -10.48 -2.00 16.24
C ILE A 131 -11.26 -0.70 15.95
N PRO A 132 -12.35 -0.42 16.68
CA PRO A 132 -13.12 0.81 16.49
C PRO A 132 -12.24 2.06 16.62
N ASP A 133 -12.58 3.11 15.86
CA ASP A 133 -11.96 4.44 15.89
C ASP A 133 -10.48 4.52 15.45
N LEU A 134 -9.76 3.40 15.44
CA LEU A 134 -8.35 3.35 15.05
C LEU A 134 -8.17 3.62 13.55
N SER A 135 -9.13 3.19 12.73
CA SER A 135 -9.13 3.44 11.29
C SER A 135 -9.35 4.92 10.93
N PHE A 136 -9.78 5.78 11.86
CA PHE A 136 -10.06 7.21 11.62
C PHE A 136 -9.10 8.16 12.34
N ALA A 137 -8.08 7.61 13.03
CA ALA A 137 -7.15 8.39 13.83
C ALA A 137 -6.38 9.40 12.97
N GLY A 138 -6.65 10.70 13.17
CA GLY A 138 -5.91 11.79 12.53
C GLY A 138 -4.44 11.80 12.93
N ASN A 139 -3.60 12.50 12.13
CA ASN A 139 -2.14 12.59 12.30
C ASN A 139 -1.37 11.28 12.07
N ALA A 140 -2.02 10.27 11.49
CA ALA A 140 -1.35 9.06 11.04
C ALA A 140 -0.39 9.31 9.87
N LYS A 141 0.53 8.36 9.68
CA LYS A 141 1.49 8.36 8.57
C LYS A 141 1.32 7.10 7.75
N GLY A 142 1.24 7.25 6.43
CA GLY A 142 1.27 6.14 5.50
C GLY A 142 2.65 5.99 4.87
N PHE A 143 2.98 4.75 4.52
CA PHE A 143 4.23 4.36 3.88
C PHE A 143 3.90 3.42 2.72
N ILE A 144 4.22 3.82 1.49
CA ILE A 144 4.24 2.92 0.34
C ILE A 144 5.66 2.40 0.19
N GLN A 145 5.85 1.09 0.27
CA GLN A 145 7.19 0.46 0.15
C GLN A 145 7.42 -0.11 -1.25
N ASP A 146 6.35 -0.55 -1.91
CA ASP A 146 6.44 -1.05 -3.28
C ASP A 146 6.42 0.11 -4.29
N GLY A 147 7.30 0.06 -5.29
CA GLY A 147 7.38 1.09 -6.33
C GLY A 147 8.37 2.23 -6.05
N VAL A 148 8.93 2.32 -4.85
CA VAL A 148 9.89 3.38 -4.47
C VAL A 148 11.24 3.18 -5.17
N SER A 149 11.92 4.28 -5.49
CA SER A 149 13.27 4.31 -6.06
C SER A 149 14.21 3.29 -5.41
N LYS A 150 15.19 2.74 -6.15
CA LYS A 150 16.26 1.88 -5.61
C LYS A 150 17.06 2.52 -4.45
N THR A 151 16.91 3.82 -4.23
CA THR A 151 17.61 4.60 -3.20
C THR A 151 16.76 4.96 -1.98
N ALA A 152 15.48 4.62 -1.96
CA ALA A 152 14.59 4.96 -0.85
C ALA A 152 13.76 3.73 -0.43
N ASP A 153 13.70 3.51 0.89
CA ASP A 153 13.08 2.32 1.47
C ASP A 153 11.54 2.38 1.47
N ALA A 154 10.98 3.59 1.50
CA ALA A 154 9.55 3.86 1.48
C ALA A 154 9.25 5.29 1.02
N PHE A 155 8.02 5.52 0.54
CA PHE A 155 7.44 6.84 0.37
C PHE A 155 6.49 7.13 1.53
N GLU A 156 6.86 8.08 2.37
CA GLU A 156 6.06 8.54 3.49
C GLU A 156 5.08 9.64 3.06
N PHE A 157 3.85 9.56 3.57
CA PHE A 157 2.83 10.60 3.41
C PHE A 157 2.01 10.76 4.69
N ARG A 158 1.50 11.97 4.94
CA ARG A 158 0.68 12.25 6.12
C ARG A 158 -0.80 12.01 5.85
N LEU A 159 -1.52 11.63 6.90
CA LEU A 159 -2.95 11.35 6.87
C LEU A 159 -3.72 12.37 7.72
N ALA A 160 -4.78 12.91 7.14
CA ALA A 160 -5.81 13.62 7.85
C ALA A 160 -6.92 12.66 8.29
N CYS A 161 -7.65 13.04 9.34
CA CYS A 161 -8.88 12.35 9.74
C CYS A 161 -9.84 12.30 8.54
N GLY A 162 -10.35 11.11 8.21
CA GLY A 162 -11.31 10.91 7.14
C GLY A 162 -12.74 10.80 7.65
N GLU A 163 -13.70 11.01 6.75
CA GLU A 163 -15.10 10.73 7.03
C GLU A 163 -15.39 9.24 6.78
N PRO A 164 -16.02 8.51 7.72
CA PRO A 164 -16.33 7.09 7.53
C PRO A 164 -17.09 6.75 6.25
N ALA A 165 -17.93 7.67 5.75
CA ALA A 165 -18.71 7.48 4.55
C ALA A 165 -17.89 7.55 3.23
N ASN A 166 -16.73 8.21 3.25
CA ASN A 166 -15.94 8.49 2.06
C ASN A 166 -14.62 7.71 2.01
N GLY A 167 -14.23 7.08 3.12
CA GLY A 167 -12.96 6.38 3.30
C GLY A 167 -12.28 6.85 4.60
N PRO A 168 -11.67 5.95 5.38
CA PRO A 168 -11.44 6.20 6.80
C PRO A 168 -10.29 7.18 7.09
N LEU A 169 -9.26 7.25 6.23
CA LEU A 169 -8.23 8.29 6.29
C LEU A 169 -8.04 8.94 4.92
N VAL A 170 -7.62 10.20 4.92
CA VAL A 170 -7.47 10.99 3.69
C VAL A 170 -6.06 11.52 3.57
N VAL A 171 -5.48 11.38 2.38
CA VAL A 171 -4.23 12.06 2.04
C VAL A 171 -4.55 13.52 1.70
N PRO A 172 -3.95 14.50 2.40
CA PRO A 172 -4.15 15.91 2.09
C PRO A 172 -3.86 16.22 0.62
N GLU A 173 -4.66 17.09 0.03
CA GLU A 173 -4.57 17.42 -1.40
C GLU A 173 -3.17 17.87 -1.82
N SER A 174 -2.48 18.64 -0.96
CA SER A 174 -1.10 19.10 -1.16
C SER A 174 -0.08 17.97 -1.38
N GLN A 175 -0.38 16.74 -0.94
CA GLN A 175 0.47 15.56 -1.11
C GLN A 175 -0.04 14.62 -2.21
N ARG A 176 -1.30 14.72 -2.64
CA ARG A 176 -1.87 13.81 -3.65
C ARG A 176 -1.16 13.90 -4.99
N CYS A 177 -0.65 15.08 -5.35
CA CYS A 177 0.14 15.26 -6.58
C CYS A 177 1.41 14.39 -6.60
N GLN A 178 1.95 14.03 -5.43
CA GLN A 178 3.15 13.20 -5.31
C GLN A 178 2.86 11.73 -5.67
N PHE A 179 1.60 11.28 -5.58
CA PHE A 179 1.24 9.92 -5.99
C PHE A 179 1.26 9.70 -7.50
N ARG A 180 1.17 10.78 -8.31
CA ARG A 180 1.22 10.68 -9.78
C ARG A 180 2.51 10.06 -10.29
N PHE A 181 3.58 10.11 -9.50
CA PHE A 181 4.88 9.53 -9.85
C PHE A 181 5.00 8.02 -9.55
N PHE A 182 4.04 7.42 -8.83
CA PHE A 182 4.03 5.97 -8.57
C PHE A 182 3.45 5.16 -9.74
N SER A 183 2.57 5.77 -10.53
CA SER A 183 1.88 5.14 -11.66
C SER A 183 2.66 5.25 -12.98
N LEU A 184 3.69 6.09 -13.03
CA LEU A 184 4.46 6.33 -14.24
C LEU A 184 5.68 5.43 -14.25
N GLY A 185 5.54 4.27 -14.90
CA GLY A 185 6.66 3.49 -15.40
C GLY A 185 7.36 4.27 -16.50
N PHE A 186 8.16 5.27 -16.14
CA PHE A 186 9.06 5.87 -17.09
C PHE A 186 10.18 4.87 -17.35
N GLU A 187 10.09 4.16 -18.48
CA GLU A 187 11.30 3.74 -19.16
C GLU A 187 12.05 5.02 -19.53
N VAL A 188 12.99 5.41 -18.66
CA VAL A 188 14.02 6.37 -19.04
C VAL A 188 14.86 5.63 -20.07
N ASN A 189 14.42 5.69 -21.33
CA ASN A 189 15.34 5.52 -22.44
C ASN A 189 16.47 6.50 -22.14
N LYS A 190 17.67 5.98 -21.87
CA LYS A 190 18.91 6.76 -21.90
C LYS A 190 19.16 7.16 -23.36
N GLY A 191 18.23 7.91 -23.95
CA GLY A 191 18.49 8.69 -25.14
C GLY A 191 19.57 9.68 -24.79
N SER A 192 20.51 9.85 -25.72
CA SER A 192 21.52 10.89 -25.69
C SER A 192 20.93 12.19 -25.16
N GLY A 193 21.48 12.69 -24.05
CA GLY A 193 20.88 13.73 -23.23
C GLY A 193 20.36 14.91 -24.03
N PHE A 194 19.15 15.35 -23.68
CA PHE A 194 18.63 16.66 -24.08
C PHE A 194 19.61 17.74 -23.63
N SER A 195 19.91 18.70 -24.51
CA SER A 195 20.65 19.88 -24.06
C SER A 195 19.78 20.67 -23.06
N PRO A 196 20.37 21.39 -22.11
CA PRO A 196 19.62 22.26 -21.21
C PRO A 196 18.71 23.26 -21.93
N GLU A 197 19.09 23.70 -23.14
CA GLU A 197 18.27 24.61 -23.95
C GLU A 197 17.02 23.94 -24.50
N GLU A 198 17.11 22.67 -24.92
CA GLU A 198 15.97 21.89 -25.38
C GLU A 198 14.98 21.61 -24.23
N GLY A 199 15.50 21.32 -23.04
CA GLY A 199 14.70 21.15 -21.83
C GLY A 199 13.92 22.42 -21.45
N ILE A 200 14.58 23.58 -21.50
CA ILE A 200 13.93 24.87 -21.23
C ILE A 200 12.86 25.18 -22.28
N SER A 201 13.15 24.97 -23.57
CA SER A 201 12.19 25.20 -24.65
C SER A 201 10.94 24.31 -24.52
N ALA A 202 11.11 23.05 -24.12
CA ALA A 202 10.01 22.13 -23.88
C ALA A 202 9.13 22.55 -22.69
N MET A 203 9.74 23.02 -21.58
CA MET A 203 8.99 23.55 -20.43
C MET A 203 8.22 24.83 -20.78
N THR A 204 8.83 25.75 -21.53
CA THR A 204 8.17 26.98 -21.98
C THR A 204 6.99 26.67 -22.90
N SER A 205 7.16 25.72 -23.82
CA SER A 205 6.07 25.26 -24.71
C SER A 205 4.91 24.61 -23.93
N LEU A 206 5.22 23.86 -22.87
CA LEU A 206 4.22 23.27 -21.97
C LEU A 206 3.45 24.35 -21.19
N LEU A 207 4.14 25.39 -20.71
CA LEU A 207 3.52 26.52 -20.02
C LEU A 207 2.60 27.32 -20.96
N GLU A 208 3.03 27.59 -22.18
CA GLU A 208 2.22 28.28 -23.20
C GLU A 208 0.96 27.48 -23.60
N GLN A 209 1.09 26.14 -23.69
CA GLN A 209 -0.06 25.27 -23.93
C GLN A 209 -1.04 25.27 -22.74
N PHE A 210 -0.51 25.29 -21.52
CA PHE A 210 -1.32 25.40 -20.30
C PHE A 210 -2.08 26.73 -20.25
N GLU A 211 -1.41 27.83 -20.54
CA GLU A 211 -2.04 29.16 -20.58
C GLU A 211 -3.12 29.25 -21.65
N LYS A 212 -2.90 28.74 -22.87
CA LYS A 212 -3.93 28.70 -23.92
C LYS A 212 -5.15 27.86 -23.53
N THR A 213 -4.93 26.75 -22.82
CA THR A 213 -6.00 25.84 -22.41
C THR A 213 -6.86 26.45 -21.30
N PHE A 214 -6.26 27.26 -20.41
CA PHE A 214 -6.96 27.84 -19.26
C PHE A 214 -7.45 29.28 -19.45
N THR A 215 -6.90 30.04 -20.40
CA THR A 215 -7.41 31.37 -20.77
C THR A 215 -8.46 31.33 -21.89
N GLY A 216 -8.62 30.20 -22.59
CA GLY A 216 -9.62 30.01 -23.65
C GLY A 216 -11.07 29.82 -23.17
N LYS A 217 -11.34 29.79 -21.85
CA LYS A 217 -12.69 29.78 -21.27
C LYS A 217 -12.94 30.99 -20.38
N ALA A 218 -12.84 32.17 -20.97
CA ALA A 218 -13.44 33.38 -20.44
C ALA A 218 -13.96 34.25 -21.59
N VAL A 219 -15.06 33.82 -22.21
CA VAL A 219 -15.96 34.74 -22.92
C VAL A 219 -17.39 34.33 -22.59
N VAL A 220 -18.08 35.30 -21.98
CA VAL A 220 -19.51 35.48 -21.68
C VAL A 220 -20.48 34.51 -22.33
#